data_AF-A0A1E5QPN7-F1
#
_entry.id   AF-A0A1E5QPN7-F1
#
_cell.length_a   1.000
_cell.length_b   1.000
_cell.length_c   1.000
_cell.angle_alpha   90.00
_cell.angle_beta   90.00
_cell.angle_gamma   90.00
#
_symmetry.space_group_name_H-M   'P 1'
#
loop_
_entity.id
_entity.type
_entity.pdbx_description
1 polymer ?
#
loop_
_entity_poly.entity_id
_entity_poly.type
_entity_poly.pdbx_seq_one_letter_code
_entity_poly.pdbx_strand_id
1 'polypeptide(L)' 'METLEFVIYPDGRVLEKVTGIVGSSCAEVTAAIEAQLGVVLHQESTSEFFAKVSNSHEATITQSNYSEW' A
#
# COMPACT_ATOMS: atom_id res chain seq x y z
N MET A 1 7.62 -2.55 -6.40
CA MET A 1 8.66 -2.14 -5.43
C MET A 1 8.06 -1.02 -4.63
N GLU A 2 7.99 -1.18 -3.32
CA GLU A 2 7.35 -0.25 -2.39
C GLU A 2 8.38 0.77 -1.89
N THR A 3 8.02 2.05 -1.85
CA THR A 3 8.93 3.14 -1.48
C THR A 3 8.20 4.15 -0.59
N LEU A 4 8.82 4.49 0.55
CA LEU A 4 8.47 5.64 1.38
C LEU A 4 9.53 6.71 1.24
N GLU A 5 9.13 7.91 0.82
CA GLU A 5 9.99 9.08 0.68
C GLU A 5 9.61 10.12 1.74
N PHE A 6 10.63 10.67 2.42
CA PHE A 6 10.47 11.72 3.42
C PHE A 6 11.22 12.98 2.98
N VAL A 7 10.51 14.10 2.92
CA VAL A 7 11.08 15.42 2.67
C VAL A 7 10.95 16.25 3.95
N ILE A 8 12.09 16.58 4.56
CA ILE A 8 12.16 17.39 5.77
C ILE A 8 12.44 18.84 5.35
N TYR A 9 11.51 19.74 5.63
CA TYR A 9 11.66 21.16 5.36
C TYR A 9 12.46 21.85 6.48
N PRO A 10 13.18 22.95 6.17
CA PRO A 10 13.91 23.71 7.19
C PRO A 10 13.00 24.36 8.24
N ASP A 11 11.69 24.46 7.98
CA ASP A 11 10.70 24.93 8.95
C ASP A 11 10.25 23.84 9.96
N GLY A 12 10.72 22.60 9.80
CA GLY A 12 10.43 21.47 10.68
C GLY A 12 9.24 20.60 10.24
N ARG A 13 8.51 20.98 9.20
CA ARG A 13 7.50 20.10 8.57
C ARG A 13 8.16 18.91 7.86
N VAL A 14 7.48 17.77 7.92
CA VAL A 14 7.84 16.55 7.19
C VAL A 14 6.73 16.24 6.20
N LEU A 15 7.09 16.04 4.93
CA LEU A 15 6.20 15.51 3.91
C LEU A 15 6.56 14.04 3.69
N GLU A 16 5.55 13.18 3.81
CA GLU A 16 5.66 11.75 3.54
C GLU A 16 4.98 11.43 2.21
N LYS A 17 5.66 10.65 1.37
CA LYS A 17 5.11 10.17 0.10
C LYS A 17 5.27 8.67 0.01
N VAL A 18 4.13 7.98 -0.05
CA VAL A 18 4.07 6.52 -0.19
C VAL A 18 3.75 6.15 -1.63
N THR A 19 4.52 5.22 -2.20
CA THR A 19 4.32 4.71 -3.56
C THR A 19 4.52 3.21 -3.61
N GLY A 20 3.76 2.53 -4.47
CA GLY A 20 3.87 1.10 -4.69
C GLY A 20 3.17 0.23 -3.63
N ILE A 21 2.55 0.82 -2.61
CA ILE A 21 1.67 0.15 -1.65
C ILE A 21 0.21 0.40 -2.09
N VAL A 22 -0.51 -0.68 -2.36
CA VAL A 22 -1.90 -0.62 -2.85
C VAL A 22 -2.91 -0.84 -1.73
N GLY A 23 -4.03 -0.12 -1.79
CA GLY A 23 -5.12 -0.26 -0.84
C GLY A 23 -4.86 0.38 0.52
N SER A 24 -5.64 -0.02 1.53
CA SER A 24 -5.58 0.52 2.90
C SER A 24 -4.30 0.18 3.65
N SER A 25 -3.51 -0.79 3.16
CA SER A 25 -2.26 -1.20 3.78
C SER A 25 -1.25 -0.05 3.85
N CYS A 26 -1.35 0.97 2.98
CA CYS A 26 -0.47 2.14 3.08
C CYS A 26 -0.73 2.93 4.36
N ALA A 27 -2.00 3.06 4.78
CA ALA A 27 -2.38 3.82 5.97
C ALA A 27 -1.93 3.13 7.26
N GLU A 28 -1.91 1.80 7.28
CA GLU A 28 -1.45 1.03 8.45
C GLU A 28 0.07 1.19 8.66
N VAL A 29 0.83 1.22 7.57
CA VAL A 29 2.29 1.39 7.61
C VAL A 29 2.66 2.79 8.06
N THR A 30 1.96 3.82 7.58
CA THR A 30 2.25 5.22 7.91
C THR A 30 1.79 5.57 9.32
N ALA A 31 0.72 4.95 9.84
CA ALA A 31 0.18 5.26 11.17
C ALA A 31 1.22 5.20 12.31
N ALA A 32 2.10 4.19 12.30
CA ALA A 32 3.14 4.06 13.32
C ALA A 32 4.25 5.12 13.19
N ILE A 33 4.46 5.63 11.98
CA ILE A 33 5.47 6.65 11.65
C ILE A 33 4.90 8.03 11.99
N GLU A 34 3.67 8.32 11.58
CA GLU A 34 2.95 9.55 11.88
C GLU A 34 2.85 9.78 13.39
N ALA A 35 2.56 8.74 14.17
CA ALA A 35 2.54 8.80 15.64
C ALA A 35 3.88 9.20 16.27
N GLN A 36 5.00 8.91 15.61
CA GLN A 36 6.34 9.29 16.06
C GLN A 36 6.78 10.66 15.54
N LEU A 37 6.34 11.05 14.34
CA LEU A 37 6.67 12.34 13.72
C LEU A 37 5.84 13.50 14.29
N GLY A 38 4.61 13.25 14.77
CA GLY A 38 3.80 14.25 15.47
C GLY A 38 2.34 14.24 15.05
N VAL A 39 1.82 15.40 14.63
CA VAL A 39 0.41 15.57 14.22
C VAL A 39 0.30 15.69 12.70
N VAL A 40 -0.63 14.94 12.12
CA VAL A 40 -0.94 15.02 10.69
C VAL A 40 -1.75 16.28 10.43
N LEU A 41 -1.17 17.22 9.67
CA LEU A 41 -1.84 18.47 9.29
C LEU A 41 -2.67 18.31 8.02
N HIS A 42 -2.21 17.46 7.10
CA HIS A 42 -2.84 17.24 5.82
C HIS A 42 -2.53 15.82 5.32
N GLN A 43 -3.54 15.16 4.76
CA GLN A 43 -3.43 13.84 4.17
C GLN A 43 -4.17 13.85 2.83
N GLU A 44 -3.53 13.34 1.79
CA GLU A 44 -4.10 13.21 0.45
C GLU A 44 -3.94 11.76 -0.05
N SER A 45 -5.07 11.13 -0.39
CA SER A 45 -5.05 9.75 -0.91
C SER A 45 -4.75 9.76 -2.41
N THR A 46 -3.79 8.95 -2.85
CA THR A 46 -3.49 8.76 -4.27
C THR A 46 -4.37 7.66 -4.87
N SER A 47 -4.37 7.54 -6.21
CA SER A 47 -5.13 6.48 -6.91
C SER A 47 -4.78 5.07 -6.44
N GLU A 48 -3.54 4.84 -5.98
CA GLU A 48 -3.07 3.56 -5.42
C GLU A 48 -3.81 3.15 -4.15
N PHE A 49 -4.27 4.11 -3.34
CA PHE A 49 -5.07 3.86 -2.15
C PHE A 49 -6.43 3.23 -2.50
N PHE A 50 -7.01 3.62 -3.65
CA PHE A 50 -8.30 3.11 -4.13
C PHE A 50 -8.16 1.87 -5.02
N ALA A 51 -6.93 1.51 -5.41
CA ALA A 51 -6.69 0.33 -6.21
C ALA A 51 -7.02 -0.92 -5.36
N LYS A 52 -8.00 -1.70 -5.82
CA LYS A 52 -8.24 -3.04 -5.26
C LYS A 52 -7.05 -3.92 -5.60
N VAL A 53 -6.51 -4.61 -4.60
CA VAL A 53 -5.66 -5.77 -4.81
C VAL A 53 -6.52 -6.83 -5.49
N SER A 54 -6.44 -6.89 -6.81
CA SER A 54 -6.92 -8.05 -7.57
C SER A 54 -6.00 -9.20 -7.21
N ASN A 55 -6.30 -9.89 -6.11
CA ASN A 55 -5.65 -11.13 -5.77
C ASN A 55 -6.15 -12.17 -6.76
N SER A 56 -5.59 -12.15 -7.96
CA SER A 56 -5.68 -13.23 -8.94
C SER A 56 -4.97 -14.41 -8.31
N HIS A 57 -5.63 -15.11 -7.40
CA HIS A 57 -5.34 -16.52 -7.19
C HIS A 57 -5.54 -17.15 -8.55
N GLU A 58 -4.43 -17.46 -9.24
CA GLU A 58 -4.43 -18.45 -10.30
C GLU A 58 -5.18 -19.65 -9.76
N ALA A 59 -6.42 -19.82 -10.21
CA ALA A 59 -7.12 -21.07 -10.08
C ALA A 59 -6.23 -22.07 -10.81
N THR A 60 -5.42 -22.78 -10.03
CA THR A 60 -4.61 -23.89 -10.52
C THR A 60 -5.60 -24.85 -11.15
N ILE A 61 -5.59 -24.90 -12.49
CA ILE A 61 -6.36 -25.88 -13.25
C ILE A 61 -5.71 -27.22 -12.93
N THR A 62 -6.15 -27.88 -11.86
CA THR A 62 -5.89 -29.30 -11.65
C THR A 62 -6.65 -30.05 -12.73
N GLN A 63 -5.97 -30.29 -13.84
CA GLN A 63 -6.41 -31.14 -14.93
C GLN A 63 -6.50 -32.58 -14.40
N SER A 64 -7.64 -32.94 -13.81
CA SER A 64 -7.96 -34.33 -13.49
C SER A 64 -8.25 -35.06 -14.79
N ASN A 65 -7.26 -35.81 -15.26
CA ASN A 65 -7.44 -36.87 -16.24
C ASN A 65 -8.41 -37.90 -15.62
N TYR A 66 -9.70 -37.80 -15.93
CA TYR A 66 -10.66 -38.84 -15.63
C TYR A 66 -10.83 -39.68 -16.89
N SER A 67 -9.92 -40.62 -17.09
CA SER A 67 -10.19 -41.82 -17.88
C SER A 67 -10.99 -42.75 -16.98
N GLU A 68 -12.25 -43.06 -17.34
CA GLU A 68 -12.98 -44.27 -16.95
C GLU A 68 -14.44 -44.15 -17.44
N TRP A 69 -14.69 -44.49 -18.72
CA TRP A 69 -15.44 -45.69 -19.16
C TRP A 69 -15.55 -45.76 -20.69
#